data_AF-A0A7S0HI76-F1
#
_entry.id   AF-A0A7S0HI76-F1
#
_cell.length_a   1.000
_cell.length_b   1.000
_cell.length_c   1.000
_cell.angle_alpha   90.00
_cell.angle_beta   90.00
_cell.angle_gamma   90.00
#
_symmetry.space_group_name_H-M   'P 1'
#
loop_
_entity.id
_entity.type
_entity.pdbx_description
1 polymer ?
#
loop_
_entity_poly.entity_id
_entity_poly.type
_entity_poly.pdbx_seq_one_letter_code
_entity_poly.pdbx_strand_id
1 'polypeptide(L)'
;VAKTSYSLLHYKSLVACEEDASCCSQSLFMGWKCWGWGAPELGRLTGRVFDINTSGLSGGEAFEYSLLSFHESLSRDVLTILSVDEHIFHEPSLLRIVLSCLALYQTISETSLDHEVSKSQKMDEKLLDEQLSVIINTQNSAIIQILLEICLPFVEEDSLIAIENRKAICQYIHRVFIKNTILVKLVHFQGYNPKLIKCLVDNVPAMHICREWLPELLSQPDPKTRSFAVLLAGHIAHKWPLKETEKLVNLALHRVREAASSDDRTSLREMIPILPIMAATFPRTGLEGAVPVAEQTVKILVQIKFDTSTAEDEEEKLDGLIDEAMTAIMERVLLLQGVAV
;
A
#
# COMPACT_ATOMS: atom_id res chain seq x y z
N VAL A 1 -14.52 15.71 36.24
CA VAL A 1 -14.20 17.09 36.67
C VAL A 1 -12.72 17.23 37.04
N ALA A 2 -12.17 16.51 38.03
CA ALA A 2 -10.72 16.60 38.35
C ALA A 2 -9.77 16.04 37.26
N LYS A 3 -10.16 14.98 36.52
CA LYS A 3 -9.41 14.47 35.36
C LYS A 3 -9.45 15.38 34.13
N THR A 4 -10.50 16.20 34.00
CA THR A 4 -10.71 17.15 32.90
C THR A 4 -9.95 18.47 33.13
N SER A 5 -9.76 18.88 34.38
CA SER A 5 -9.01 20.11 34.71
C SER A 5 -7.49 19.93 34.58
N TYR A 6 -6.95 18.74 34.85
CA TYR A 6 -5.53 18.44 34.70
C TYR A 6 -5.10 18.33 33.22
N SER A 7 -6.02 17.89 32.35
CA SER A 7 -5.82 17.81 30.90
C SER A 7 -5.94 19.17 30.20
N LEU A 8 -6.77 20.09 30.70
CA LEU A 8 -6.88 21.45 30.17
C LEU A 8 -5.64 22.33 30.48
N LEU A 9 -4.98 22.12 31.62
CA LEU A 9 -3.73 22.80 31.95
C LEU A 9 -2.57 22.30 31.08
N HIS A 10 -2.54 20.99 30.79
CA HIS A 10 -1.59 20.43 29.82
C HIS A 10 -1.87 20.94 28.40
N TYR A 11 -3.14 21.13 28.02
CA TYR A 11 -3.54 21.69 26.73
C TYR A 11 -3.10 23.15 26.54
N LYS A 12 -3.23 24.01 27.58
CA LYS A 12 -2.69 25.38 27.52
C LYS A 12 -1.17 25.41 27.45
N SER A 13 -0.49 24.41 28.03
CA SER A 13 0.97 24.24 27.88
C SER A 13 1.36 23.75 26.49
N LEU A 14 0.56 22.86 25.87
CA LEU A 14 0.78 22.33 24.52
C LEU A 14 0.57 23.38 23.42
N VAL A 15 -0.38 24.30 23.62
CA VAL A 15 -0.60 25.45 22.72
C VAL A 15 0.44 26.56 22.95
N ALA A 16 1.09 26.61 24.11
CA ALA A 16 2.14 27.57 24.43
C ALA A 16 3.57 27.09 24.07
N CYS A 17 3.76 25.80 23.80
CA CYS A 17 5.03 25.24 23.36
C CYS A 17 5.10 25.23 21.82
N GLU A 18 5.27 26.41 21.22
CA GLU A 18 5.66 26.58 19.81
C GLU A 18 7.11 26.12 19.52
N GLU A 19 7.89 25.75 20.54
CA GLU A 19 9.33 25.49 20.39
C GLU A 19 9.72 24.02 20.22
N ASP A 20 8.83 23.04 20.46
CA ASP A 20 9.11 21.60 20.31
C ASP A 20 7.93 20.82 19.67
N ALA A 21 7.85 20.85 18.33
CA ALA A 21 6.73 20.31 17.55
C ALA A 21 6.45 18.79 17.76
N SER A 22 7.47 17.97 18.03
CA SER A 22 7.33 16.51 18.17
C SER A 22 6.67 16.08 19.49
N CYS A 23 6.92 16.81 20.57
CA CYS A 23 6.32 16.52 21.89
C CYS A 23 4.83 16.88 21.91
N CYS A 24 4.46 17.90 21.14
CA CYS A 24 3.08 18.35 21.00
C CYS A 24 2.21 17.34 20.22
N SER A 25 2.72 16.79 19.11
CA SER A 25 1.98 15.85 18.26
C SER A 25 1.66 14.53 18.97
N GLN A 26 2.61 13.98 19.73
CA GLN A 26 2.44 12.71 20.45
C GLN A 26 1.47 12.86 21.63
N SER A 27 1.51 13.99 22.32
CA SER A 27 0.57 14.35 23.38
C SER A 27 -0.84 14.56 22.84
N LEU A 28 -0.98 15.17 21.65
CA LEU A 28 -2.25 15.30 20.94
C LEU A 28 -2.83 13.93 20.55
N PHE A 29 -2.01 13.03 20.02
CA PHE A 29 -2.44 11.66 19.68
C PHE A 29 -2.89 10.87 20.92
N MET A 30 -2.17 10.98 22.03
CA MET A 30 -2.56 10.35 23.29
C MET A 30 -3.86 10.95 23.85
N GLY A 31 -4.02 12.28 23.77
CA GLY A 31 -5.26 12.97 24.10
C GLY A 31 -6.44 12.48 23.25
N TRP A 32 -6.25 12.37 21.93
CA TRP A 32 -7.23 11.85 20.99
C TRP A 32 -7.64 10.40 21.32
N LYS A 33 -6.66 9.53 21.62
CA LYS A 33 -6.93 8.15 22.05
C LYS A 33 -7.65 8.06 23.40
N CYS A 34 -7.29 8.91 24.36
CA CYS A 34 -7.81 8.85 25.72
C CYS A 34 -9.20 9.47 25.87
N TRP A 35 -9.57 10.45 25.04
CA TRP A 35 -10.88 11.10 25.14
C TRP A 35 -12.02 10.23 24.62
N GLY A 36 -11.74 9.30 23.70
CA GLY A 36 -12.79 8.48 23.09
C GLY A 36 -13.83 9.34 22.36
N TRP A 37 -14.70 8.71 21.58
CA TRP A 37 -15.77 9.44 20.90
C TRP A 37 -16.85 9.86 21.91
N GLY A 38 -17.16 11.16 21.93
CA GLY A 38 -18.13 11.79 22.85
C GLY A 38 -17.67 13.13 23.45
N ALA A 39 -16.40 13.49 23.30
CA ALA A 39 -15.89 14.79 23.76
C ALA A 39 -16.04 15.86 22.65
N PRO A 40 -16.66 17.02 22.94
CA PRO A 40 -16.71 18.17 22.01
C PRO A 40 -15.32 18.63 21.55
N GLU A 41 -14.29 18.35 22.35
CA GLU A 41 -12.89 18.68 22.05
C GLU A 41 -12.29 17.80 20.95
N LEU A 42 -12.79 16.58 20.74
CA LEU A 42 -12.39 15.74 19.61
C LEU A 42 -12.90 16.34 18.30
N GLY A 43 -14.15 16.84 18.30
CA GLY A 43 -14.75 17.56 17.17
C GLY A 43 -14.02 18.87 16.84
N ARG A 44 -13.49 19.56 17.86
CA ARG A 44 -12.60 20.73 17.66
C ARG A 44 -11.25 20.34 17.09
N LEU A 45 -10.68 19.21 17.51
CA LEU A 45 -9.40 18.74 17.02
C LEU A 45 -9.52 18.26 15.56
N THR A 46 -10.55 17.46 15.24
CA THR A 46 -10.84 17.07 13.85
C THR A 46 -11.16 18.31 13.02
N GLY A 47 -11.99 19.23 13.53
CA GLY A 47 -12.30 20.47 12.82
C GLY A 47 -11.09 21.35 12.53
N ARG A 48 -10.10 21.42 13.42
CA ARG A 48 -8.84 22.15 13.14
C ARG A 48 -7.88 21.39 12.23
N VAL A 49 -7.83 20.06 12.31
CA VAL A 49 -6.99 19.23 11.43
C VAL A 49 -7.51 19.27 9.98
N PHE A 50 -8.82 19.37 9.78
CA PHE A 50 -9.46 19.49 8.47
C PHE A 50 -9.79 20.94 8.08
N ASP A 51 -9.15 21.92 8.74
CA ASP A 51 -9.25 23.36 8.45
C ASP A 51 -10.69 23.91 8.33
N ILE A 52 -11.59 23.40 9.18
CA ILE A 52 -12.90 24.00 9.37
C ILE A 52 -12.68 25.33 10.09
N ASN A 53 -13.19 26.40 9.49
CA ASN A 53 -13.18 27.75 10.03
C ASN A 53 -13.99 27.81 11.35
N THR A 54 -13.39 27.38 12.45
CA THR A 54 -13.99 27.36 13.80
C THR A 54 -13.80 28.69 14.53
N SER A 55 -13.07 29.63 13.93
CA SER A 55 -12.70 30.95 14.44
C SER A 55 -13.88 31.91 14.65
N GLY A 56 -15.07 31.63 14.09
CA GLY A 56 -16.27 32.46 14.22
C GLY A 56 -17.40 31.90 15.10
N LEU A 57 -17.28 30.69 15.64
CA LEU A 57 -18.39 30.00 16.31
C LEU A 57 -18.30 30.14 17.83
N SER A 58 -18.61 31.33 18.34
CA SER A 58 -18.67 31.63 19.78
C SER A 58 -19.97 31.20 20.46
N GLY A 59 -20.81 30.37 19.81
CA GLY A 59 -22.08 29.87 20.35
C GLY A 59 -22.14 28.34 20.30
N GLY A 60 -22.45 27.69 21.44
CA GLY A 60 -22.47 26.23 21.57
C GLY A 60 -23.39 25.51 20.59
N GLU A 61 -24.57 26.07 20.29
CA GLU A 61 -25.54 25.46 19.37
C GLU A 61 -25.13 25.62 17.90
N ALA A 62 -24.64 26.79 17.49
CA ALA A 62 -24.14 27.02 16.12
C ALA A 62 -22.91 26.15 15.80
N PHE A 63 -22.08 25.89 16.82
CA PHE A 63 -20.95 24.98 16.72
C PHE A 63 -21.40 23.52 16.53
N GLU A 64 -22.39 23.05 17.30
CA GLU A 64 -22.93 21.69 17.16
C GLU A 64 -23.59 21.45 15.80
N TYR A 65 -24.37 22.41 15.28
CA TYR A 65 -24.98 22.29 13.96
C TYR A 65 -23.94 22.26 12.82
N SER A 66 -22.92 23.12 12.88
CA SER A 66 -21.83 23.12 11.89
C SER A 66 -20.98 21.84 11.95
N LEU A 67 -20.80 21.29 13.15
CA LEU A 67 -20.08 20.04 13.34
C LEU A 67 -20.91 18.85 12.82
N LEU A 68 -22.21 18.80 13.13
CA LEU A 68 -23.13 17.77 12.64
C LEU A 68 -23.26 17.78 11.11
N SER A 69 -23.32 18.96 10.47
CA SER A 69 -23.30 19.03 9.01
C SER A 69 -21.97 18.55 8.40
N PHE A 70 -20.86 18.76 9.11
CA PHE A 70 -19.54 18.30 8.70
C PHE A 70 -19.37 16.78 8.86
N HIS A 71 -19.65 16.25 10.06
CA HIS A 71 -20.43 15.03 10.33
C HIS A 71 -20.94 14.31 9.07
N GLU A 72 -22.08 14.81 8.62
CA GLU A 72 -22.87 14.24 7.54
C GLU A 72 -22.15 14.33 6.18
N SER A 73 -21.47 15.44 5.90
CA SER A 73 -20.69 15.62 4.66
C SER A 73 -19.56 14.58 4.54
N LEU A 74 -18.79 14.35 5.61
CA LEU A 74 -17.70 13.36 5.63
C LEU A 74 -18.22 11.92 5.56
N SER A 75 -19.41 11.66 6.09
CA SER A 75 -20.03 10.34 5.95
C SER A 75 -20.51 10.05 4.52
N ARG A 76 -20.81 11.09 3.73
CA ARG A 76 -21.19 10.94 2.32
C ARG A 76 -19.99 10.83 1.41
N ASP A 77 -18.94 11.62 1.66
CA ASP A 77 -17.70 11.58 0.89
C ASP A 77 -16.48 11.44 1.80
N VAL A 78 -16.12 10.18 2.05
CA VAL A 78 -15.00 9.80 2.92
C VAL A 78 -13.65 10.23 2.34
N LEU A 79 -13.54 10.42 1.02
CA LEU A 79 -12.27 10.77 0.37
C LEU A 79 -11.79 12.17 0.73
N THR A 80 -12.70 13.07 1.13
CA THR A 80 -12.37 14.42 1.60
C THR A 80 -11.40 14.41 2.80
N ILE A 81 -11.40 13.34 3.60
CA ILE A 81 -10.46 13.13 4.71
C ILE A 81 -9.01 13.03 4.23
N LEU A 82 -8.80 12.61 2.98
CA LEU A 82 -7.46 12.48 2.39
C LEU A 82 -7.03 13.74 1.63
N SER A 83 -7.91 14.73 1.49
CA SER A 83 -7.62 16.03 0.84
C SER A 83 -6.97 17.05 1.79
N VAL A 84 -6.38 16.60 2.89
CA VAL A 84 -5.68 17.48 3.85
C VAL A 84 -4.30 17.89 3.31
N ASP A 85 -3.74 18.95 3.89
CA ASP A 85 -2.39 19.42 3.57
C ASP A 85 -1.36 18.27 3.68
N GLU A 86 -0.52 18.14 2.66
CA GLU A 86 0.50 17.08 2.52
C GLU A 86 1.45 17.04 3.73
N HIS A 87 1.76 18.20 4.33
CA HIS A 87 2.61 18.31 5.51
C HIS A 87 2.11 17.49 6.71
N ILE A 88 0.79 17.26 6.81
CA ILE A 88 0.18 16.48 7.88
C ILE A 88 0.54 15.00 7.76
N PHE A 89 0.76 14.50 6.55
CA PHE A 89 1.17 13.12 6.31
C PHE A 89 2.63 12.85 6.68
N HIS A 90 3.48 13.90 6.74
CA HIS A 90 4.88 13.76 7.16
C HIS A 90 5.02 13.54 8.67
N GLU A 91 4.07 14.00 9.49
CA GLU A 91 4.12 13.84 10.94
C GLU A 91 3.40 12.55 11.41
N PRO A 92 4.09 11.55 12.01
CA PRO A 92 3.52 10.24 12.29
C PRO A 92 2.30 10.25 13.22
N SER A 93 2.31 11.13 14.21
CA SER A 93 1.19 11.27 15.14
C SER A 93 -0.08 11.75 14.44
N LEU A 94 0.06 12.71 13.52
CA LEU A 94 -1.07 13.29 12.78
C LEU A 94 -1.58 12.34 11.71
N LEU A 95 -0.69 11.70 10.96
CA LEU A 95 -1.05 10.64 10.01
C LEU A 95 -1.88 9.54 10.68
N ARG A 96 -1.51 9.10 11.89
CA ARG A 96 -2.29 8.11 12.65
C ARG A 96 -3.68 8.62 13.03
N ILE A 97 -3.84 9.90 13.33
CA ILE A 97 -5.16 10.51 13.59
C ILE A 97 -5.99 10.47 12.30
N VAL A 98 -5.43 10.91 11.18
CA VAL A 98 -6.13 10.91 9.87
C VAL A 98 -6.56 9.50 9.49
N LEU A 99 -5.67 8.50 9.58
CA LEU A 99 -5.99 7.10 9.30
C LEU A 99 -7.08 6.54 10.23
N SER A 100 -7.11 7.00 11.49
CA SER A 100 -8.13 6.56 12.43
C SER A 100 -9.49 7.22 12.18
N CYS A 101 -9.49 8.50 11.79
CA CYS A 101 -10.68 9.18 11.30
C CYS A 101 -11.22 8.46 10.05
N LEU A 102 -10.36 8.20 9.06
CA LEU A 102 -10.70 7.50 7.84
C LEU A 102 -11.37 6.14 8.11
N ALA A 103 -10.77 5.30 8.98
CA ALA A 103 -11.34 4.01 9.37
C ALA A 103 -12.75 4.13 9.96
N LEU A 104 -12.97 5.17 10.77
CA LEU A 104 -14.27 5.41 11.38
C LEU A 104 -15.30 5.87 10.34
N TYR A 105 -14.97 6.87 9.53
CA TYR A 105 -15.91 7.41 8.55
C TYR A 105 -16.24 6.42 7.43
N GLN A 106 -15.33 5.52 7.08
CA GLN A 106 -15.66 4.35 6.27
C GLN A 106 -16.71 3.48 6.94
N THR A 107 -16.54 3.14 8.22
CA THR A 107 -17.49 2.30 8.95
C THR A 107 -18.87 2.98 9.04
N ILE A 108 -18.90 4.29 9.27
CA ILE A 108 -20.14 5.09 9.31
C ILE A 108 -20.79 5.13 7.92
N SER A 109 -20.01 5.40 6.86
CA SER A 109 -20.46 5.42 5.48
C SER A 109 -21.11 4.10 5.07
N GLU A 110 -20.41 2.98 5.30
CA GLU A 110 -20.93 1.63 5.02
C GLU A 110 -22.23 1.35 5.79
N THR A 111 -22.27 1.63 7.10
CA THR A 111 -23.48 1.42 7.91
C THR A 111 -24.64 2.30 7.45
N SER A 112 -24.36 3.53 7.04
CA SER A 112 -25.37 4.45 6.52
C SER A 112 -25.92 3.97 5.19
N LEU A 113 -25.06 3.47 4.29
CA LEU A 113 -25.47 2.92 2.99
C LEU A 113 -26.35 1.68 3.19
N ASP A 114 -25.95 0.76 4.08
CA ASP A 114 -26.75 -0.44 4.42
C ASP A 114 -28.14 -0.06 4.97
N HIS A 115 -28.21 1.00 5.78
CA HIS A 115 -29.48 1.48 6.33
C HIS A 115 -30.38 2.14 5.28
N GLU A 116 -29.82 2.91 4.35
CA GLU A 116 -30.60 3.51 3.24
C GLU A 116 -31.14 2.43 2.29
N VAL A 117 -30.41 1.34 2.09
CA VAL A 117 -30.88 0.18 1.33
C VAL A 117 -32.00 -0.57 2.03
N SER A 118 -31.88 -0.79 3.33
CA SER A 118 -32.92 -1.43 4.14
C SER A 118 -34.26 -0.68 4.08
N LYS A 119 -34.24 0.64 3.85
CA LYS A 119 -35.45 1.47 3.66
C LYS A 119 -36.02 1.39 2.24
N SER A 120 -35.19 1.08 1.24
CA SER A 120 -35.56 1.09 -0.18
C SER A 120 -36.25 -0.23 -0.57
N GLN A 121 -37.49 -0.44 -0.10
CA GLN A 121 -38.29 -1.67 -0.33
C GLN A 121 -38.79 -1.88 -1.78
N LYS A 122 -38.31 -1.10 -2.77
CA LYS A 122 -38.88 -1.08 -4.14
C LYS A 122 -37.97 -1.65 -5.24
N MET A 123 -36.72 -2.00 -4.92
CA MET A 123 -35.78 -2.57 -5.89
C MET A 123 -35.57 -4.07 -5.60
N ASP A 124 -35.14 -4.83 -6.60
CA ASP A 124 -34.68 -6.20 -6.41
C ASP A 124 -33.50 -6.19 -5.41
N GLU A 125 -33.71 -6.76 -4.21
CA GLU A 125 -32.80 -6.73 -3.06
C GLU A 125 -31.40 -7.20 -3.46
N LYS A 126 -31.33 -8.22 -4.33
CA LYS A 126 -30.07 -8.76 -4.82
C LYS A 126 -29.29 -7.79 -5.71
N LEU A 127 -29.99 -7.08 -6.61
CA LEU A 127 -29.36 -6.10 -7.50
C LEU A 127 -28.83 -4.90 -6.69
N LEU A 128 -29.55 -4.52 -5.64
CA LEU A 128 -29.18 -3.41 -4.78
C LEU A 128 -27.95 -3.76 -3.92
N ASP A 129 -27.88 -4.96 -3.36
CA ASP A 129 -26.71 -5.45 -2.63
C ASP A 129 -25.45 -5.52 -3.51
N GLU A 130 -25.60 -5.96 -4.77
CA GLU A 130 -24.50 -5.97 -5.74
C GLU A 130 -24.01 -4.55 -6.04
N GLN A 131 -24.92 -3.58 -6.22
CA GLN A 131 -24.58 -2.18 -6.44
C GLN A 131 -23.86 -1.56 -5.23
N LEU A 132 -24.32 -1.83 -4.00
CA LEU A 132 -23.64 -1.38 -2.79
C LEU A 132 -22.23 -1.92 -2.68
N SER A 133 -22.06 -3.22 -2.90
CA SER A 133 -20.75 -3.86 -2.86
C SER A 133 -19.81 -3.19 -3.87
N VAL A 134 -20.28 -2.89 -5.08
CA VAL A 134 -19.49 -2.15 -6.09
C VAL A 134 -19.10 -0.76 -5.59
N ILE A 135 -20.04 0.01 -5.01
CA ILE A 135 -19.76 1.36 -4.49
C ILE A 135 -18.73 1.32 -3.36
N ILE A 136 -18.93 0.45 -2.37
CA ILE A 136 -18.03 0.30 -1.22
C ILE A 136 -16.65 -0.17 -1.68
N ASN A 137 -16.59 -1.14 -2.60
CA ASN A 137 -15.33 -1.62 -3.14
C ASN A 137 -14.59 -0.54 -3.93
N THR A 138 -15.31 0.27 -4.71
CA THR A 138 -14.72 1.37 -5.48
C THR A 138 -14.15 2.44 -4.56
N GLN A 139 -14.92 2.85 -3.54
CA GLN A 139 -14.47 3.83 -2.55
C GLN A 139 -13.23 3.31 -1.79
N ASN A 140 -13.29 2.09 -1.27
CA ASN A 140 -12.19 1.51 -0.51
C ASN A 140 -10.94 1.30 -1.39
N SER A 141 -11.09 0.97 -2.67
CA SER A 141 -9.94 0.92 -3.58
C SER A 141 -9.34 2.30 -3.82
N ALA A 142 -10.16 3.32 -4.05
CA ALA A 142 -9.68 4.69 -4.23
C ALA A 142 -8.91 5.19 -3.00
N ILE A 143 -9.42 4.90 -1.79
CA ILE A 143 -8.72 5.18 -0.53
C ILE A 143 -7.35 4.51 -0.51
N ILE A 144 -7.27 3.22 -0.85
CA ILE A 144 -5.99 2.50 -0.86
C ILE A 144 -5.04 3.11 -1.90
N GLN A 145 -5.51 3.46 -3.10
CA GLN A 145 -4.68 4.08 -4.13
C GLN A 145 -4.08 5.41 -3.66
N ILE A 146 -4.87 6.29 -3.06
CA ILE A 146 -4.38 7.56 -2.51
C ILE A 146 -3.37 7.31 -1.38
N LEU A 147 -3.64 6.35 -0.50
CA LEU A 147 -2.69 5.98 0.55
C LEU A 147 -1.38 5.39 0.02
N LEU A 148 -1.43 4.69 -1.12
CA LEU A 148 -0.24 4.19 -1.81
C LEU A 148 0.59 5.35 -2.40
N GLU A 149 -0.06 6.35 -2.97
CA GLU A 149 0.59 7.58 -3.45
C GLU A 149 1.26 8.35 -2.30
N ILE A 150 0.54 8.53 -1.18
CA ILE A 150 1.10 9.14 0.04
C ILE A 150 2.27 8.31 0.60
N CYS A 151 2.23 6.98 0.45
CA CYS A 151 3.28 6.10 0.94
C CYS A 151 4.57 6.15 0.09
N LEU A 152 4.47 6.53 -1.18
CA LEU A 152 5.58 6.51 -2.14
C LEU A 152 6.85 7.26 -1.68
N PRO A 153 6.78 8.54 -1.23
CA PRO A 153 7.97 9.25 -0.76
C PRO A 153 8.64 8.55 0.45
N PHE A 154 7.85 7.90 1.32
CA PHE A 154 8.37 7.20 2.49
C PHE A 154 9.04 5.86 2.18
N VAL A 155 8.96 5.36 0.94
CA VAL A 155 9.68 4.13 0.53
C VAL A 155 11.12 4.44 0.14
N GLU A 156 11.39 5.64 -0.38
CA GLU A 156 12.73 6.06 -0.81
C GLU A 156 13.56 6.64 0.35
N GLU A 157 12.90 7.02 1.44
CA GLU A 157 13.52 7.60 2.62
C GLU A 157 13.70 6.57 3.75
N ASP A 158 14.93 6.49 4.29
CA ASP A 158 15.28 5.59 5.40
C ASP A 158 15.24 6.27 6.79
N SER A 159 14.59 7.43 6.90
CA SER A 159 14.41 8.10 8.18
C SER A 159 13.44 7.33 9.09
N LEU A 160 13.63 7.44 10.41
CA LEU A 160 12.74 6.81 11.39
C LEU A 160 11.28 7.25 11.20
N ILE A 161 11.07 8.52 10.83
CA ILE A 161 9.75 9.11 10.56
C ILE A 161 9.11 8.43 9.35
N ALA A 162 9.83 8.33 8.22
CA ALA A 162 9.33 7.66 7.02
C ALA A 162 8.99 6.19 7.29
N ILE A 163 9.84 5.48 8.05
CA ILE A 163 9.58 4.10 8.46
C ILE A 163 8.29 3.99 9.29
N GLU A 164 8.05 4.91 10.23
CA GLU A 164 6.83 4.93 11.04
C GLU A 164 5.58 5.22 10.21
N ASN A 165 5.65 6.18 9.30
CA ASN A 165 4.53 6.54 8.42
C ASN A 165 4.15 5.38 7.50
N ARG A 166 5.16 4.79 6.83
CA ARG A 166 5.02 3.60 5.99
C ARG A 166 4.38 2.44 6.75
N LYS A 167 4.84 2.16 7.97
CA LYS A 167 4.23 1.12 8.82
C LYS A 167 2.78 1.43 9.18
N ALA A 168 2.45 2.68 9.51
CA ALA A 168 1.08 3.07 9.83
C ALA A 168 0.13 2.87 8.64
N ILE A 169 0.54 3.30 7.45
CA ILE A 169 -0.22 3.13 6.20
C ILE A 169 -0.37 1.65 5.86
N CYS A 170 0.72 0.88 5.87
CA CYS A 170 0.66 -0.56 5.58
C CYS A 170 -0.22 -1.32 6.57
N GLN A 171 -0.18 -0.98 7.87
CA GLN A 171 -1.07 -1.57 8.87
C GLN A 171 -2.54 -1.27 8.60
N TYR A 172 -2.85 -0.05 8.15
CA TYR A 172 -4.20 0.31 7.75
C TYR A 172 -4.65 -0.50 6.53
N ILE A 173 -3.86 -0.53 5.45
CA ILE A 173 -4.15 -1.32 4.23
C ILE A 173 -4.36 -2.80 4.58
N HIS A 174 -3.51 -3.35 5.46
CA HIS A 174 -3.62 -4.72 5.93
C HIS A 174 -4.98 -5.03 6.55
N ARG A 175 -5.50 -4.13 7.41
CA ARG A 175 -6.81 -4.29 8.05
C ARG A 175 -7.93 -4.27 7.02
N VAL A 176 -7.86 -3.36 6.05
CA VAL A 176 -8.85 -3.26 4.97
C VAL A 176 -8.85 -4.54 4.12
N PHE A 177 -7.68 -5.07 3.77
CA PHE A 177 -7.53 -6.33 3.04
C PHE A 177 -8.04 -7.56 3.79
N ILE A 178 -7.86 -7.63 5.12
CA ILE A 178 -8.44 -8.72 5.93
C ILE A 178 -9.96 -8.64 5.92
N LYS A 179 -10.51 -7.43 6.05
CA LYS A 179 -11.97 -7.22 6.08
C LYS A 179 -12.61 -7.61 4.74
N ASN A 180 -11.94 -7.31 3.63
CA ASN A 180 -12.44 -7.61 2.29
C ASN A 180 -11.30 -7.99 1.34
N THR A 181 -11.19 -9.29 1.07
CA THR A 181 -10.11 -9.86 0.24
C THR A 181 -10.24 -9.53 -1.25
N ILE A 182 -11.45 -9.16 -1.72
CA ILE A 182 -11.68 -8.73 -3.11
C ILE A 182 -10.85 -7.48 -3.41
N LEU A 183 -10.70 -6.59 -2.43
CA LEU A 183 -9.90 -5.38 -2.58
C LEU A 183 -8.43 -5.68 -2.87
N VAL A 184 -7.90 -6.79 -2.34
CA VAL A 184 -6.52 -7.20 -2.64
C VAL A 184 -6.37 -7.43 -4.13
N LYS A 185 -7.27 -8.20 -4.74
CA LYS A 185 -7.26 -8.44 -6.18
C LYS A 185 -7.48 -7.13 -6.95
N LEU A 186 -8.51 -6.38 -6.60
CA LEU A 186 -8.93 -5.18 -7.33
C LEU A 186 -7.82 -4.12 -7.38
N VAL A 187 -7.18 -3.81 -6.25
CA VAL A 187 -6.07 -2.83 -6.19
C VAL A 187 -4.88 -3.25 -7.06
N HIS A 188 -4.53 -4.54 -7.08
CA HIS A 188 -3.40 -5.02 -7.87
C HIS A 188 -3.71 -5.12 -9.37
N PHE A 189 -4.97 -5.33 -9.75
CA PHE A 189 -5.41 -5.26 -11.14
C PHE A 189 -5.53 -3.82 -11.65
N GLN A 190 -5.80 -2.84 -10.77
CA GLN A 190 -5.71 -1.41 -11.10
C GLN A 190 -4.26 -0.96 -11.30
N GLY A 191 -3.32 -1.61 -10.61
CA GLY A 191 -1.91 -1.23 -10.61
C GLY A 191 -1.62 -0.05 -9.70
N TYR A 192 -0.33 0.13 -9.40
CA TYR A 192 0.23 1.24 -8.64
C TYR A 192 1.75 1.29 -8.91
N ASN A 193 2.45 2.29 -8.37
CA ASN A 193 3.90 2.42 -8.59
C ASN A 193 4.67 1.16 -8.14
N PRO A 194 5.43 0.47 -9.02
CA PRO A 194 6.11 -0.79 -8.69
C PRO A 194 7.09 -0.71 -7.53
N LYS A 195 7.64 0.48 -7.21
CA LYS A 195 8.53 0.69 -6.07
C LYS A 195 7.86 0.33 -4.73
N LEU A 196 6.53 0.44 -4.66
CA LEU A 196 5.74 0.11 -3.47
C LEU A 196 5.57 -1.39 -3.25
N ILE A 197 5.77 -2.24 -4.27
CA ILE A 197 5.49 -3.69 -4.20
C ILE A 197 6.27 -4.32 -3.05
N LYS A 198 7.59 -4.09 -2.99
CA LYS A 198 8.44 -4.64 -1.93
C LYS A 198 7.97 -4.17 -0.55
N CYS A 199 7.65 -2.88 -0.42
CA CYS A 199 7.15 -2.29 0.82
C CYS A 199 5.87 -3.01 1.30
N LEU A 200 4.89 -3.19 0.42
CA LEU A 200 3.63 -3.85 0.77
C LEU A 200 3.86 -5.32 1.13
N VAL A 201 4.62 -6.07 0.32
CA VAL A 201 4.93 -7.49 0.61
C VAL A 201 5.63 -7.65 1.96
N ASP A 202 6.49 -6.70 2.34
CA ASP A 202 7.20 -6.77 3.62
C ASP A 202 6.36 -6.36 4.84
N ASN A 203 5.45 -5.40 4.69
CA ASN A 203 4.73 -4.77 5.80
C ASN A 203 3.23 -5.12 5.87
N VAL A 204 2.66 -5.77 4.85
CA VAL A 204 1.24 -6.16 4.76
C VAL A 204 1.14 -7.69 4.71
N PRO A 205 0.93 -8.38 5.85
CA PRO A 205 0.86 -9.84 5.89
C PRO A 205 -0.23 -10.45 4.99
N ALA A 206 -1.32 -9.73 4.73
CA ALA A 206 -2.42 -10.19 3.86
C ALA A 206 -2.00 -10.37 2.39
N MET A 207 -0.83 -9.87 1.97
CA MET A 207 -0.30 -10.03 0.61
C MET A 207 -0.07 -11.48 0.21
N HIS A 208 0.03 -12.42 1.15
CA HIS A 208 0.14 -13.84 0.83
C HIS A 208 -1.04 -14.37 0.00
N ILE A 209 -2.21 -13.73 0.08
CA ILE A 209 -3.43 -14.10 -0.66
C ILE A 209 -3.23 -13.93 -2.17
N CYS A 210 -2.34 -13.02 -2.62
CA CYS A 210 -2.18 -12.74 -4.04
C CYS A 210 -1.76 -13.97 -4.87
N ARG A 211 -1.18 -15.00 -4.24
CA ARG A 211 -0.80 -16.27 -4.90
C ARG A 211 -1.97 -16.96 -5.61
N GLU A 212 -3.21 -16.74 -5.15
CA GLU A 212 -4.41 -17.40 -5.67
C GLU A 212 -4.82 -16.90 -7.06
N TRP A 213 -4.65 -15.60 -7.32
CA TRP A 213 -5.07 -14.95 -8.58
C TRP A 213 -3.89 -14.37 -9.38
N LEU A 214 -2.66 -14.40 -8.87
CA LEU A 214 -1.46 -14.00 -9.60
C LEU A 214 -1.30 -14.65 -11.00
N PRO A 215 -1.65 -15.93 -11.23
CA PRO A 215 -1.63 -16.52 -12.57
C PRO A 215 -2.53 -15.78 -13.57
N GLU A 216 -3.67 -15.26 -13.10
CA GLU A 216 -4.62 -14.48 -13.91
C GLU A 216 -4.03 -13.12 -14.27
N LEU A 217 -3.33 -12.47 -13.32
CA LEU A 217 -2.64 -11.19 -13.57
C LEU A 217 -1.44 -11.36 -14.52
N LEU A 218 -0.67 -12.45 -14.36
CA LEU A 218 0.44 -12.82 -15.26
C LEU A 218 -0.02 -13.16 -16.68
N SER A 219 -1.31 -13.43 -16.87
CA SER A 219 -1.89 -13.76 -18.17
C SER A 219 -2.53 -12.57 -18.86
N GLN A 220 -2.41 -11.37 -18.29
CA GLN A 220 -2.95 -10.16 -18.92
C GLN A 220 -2.21 -9.83 -20.23
N PRO A 221 -2.94 -9.35 -21.26
CA PRO A 221 -2.35 -9.02 -22.55
C PRO A 221 -1.48 -7.77 -22.51
N ASP A 222 -1.80 -6.84 -21.61
CA ASP A 222 -1.09 -5.57 -21.46
C ASP A 222 0.34 -5.77 -20.90
N PRO A 223 1.38 -5.24 -21.56
CA PRO A 223 2.77 -5.44 -21.16
C PRO A 223 3.08 -4.82 -19.80
N LYS A 224 2.57 -3.62 -19.49
CA LYS A 224 2.81 -2.95 -18.20
C LYS A 224 2.23 -3.75 -17.04
N THR A 225 1.02 -4.24 -17.20
CA THR A 225 0.35 -5.10 -16.22
C THR A 225 1.12 -6.40 -16.02
N ARG A 226 1.69 -6.96 -17.10
CA ARG A 226 2.53 -8.15 -17.04
C ARG A 226 3.86 -7.88 -16.31
N SER A 227 4.54 -6.76 -16.57
CA SER A 227 5.75 -6.34 -15.84
C SER A 227 5.46 -6.23 -14.34
N PHE A 228 4.39 -5.53 -13.98
CA PHE A 228 3.93 -5.41 -12.60
C PHE A 228 3.65 -6.79 -11.96
N ALA A 229 2.99 -7.70 -12.68
CA ALA A 229 2.68 -9.04 -12.20
C ALA A 229 3.94 -9.89 -11.95
N VAL A 230 4.95 -9.78 -12.83
CA VAL A 230 6.24 -10.46 -12.68
C VAL A 230 6.98 -9.96 -11.44
N LEU A 231 7.03 -8.64 -11.24
CA LEU A 231 7.62 -8.02 -10.05
C LEU A 231 6.93 -8.50 -8.76
N LEU A 232 5.59 -8.48 -8.75
CA LEU A 232 4.79 -8.93 -7.60
C LEU A 232 5.01 -10.42 -7.30
N ALA A 233 5.00 -11.28 -8.33
CA ALA A 233 5.24 -12.71 -8.18
C ALA A 233 6.61 -13.00 -7.59
N GLY A 234 7.66 -12.30 -8.05
CA GLY A 234 9.01 -12.45 -7.52
C GLY A 234 9.13 -12.06 -6.05
N HIS A 235 8.55 -10.92 -5.65
CA HIS A 235 8.56 -10.49 -4.25
C HIS A 235 7.75 -11.42 -3.33
N ILE A 236 6.59 -11.90 -3.77
CA ILE A 236 5.77 -12.84 -2.99
C ILE A 236 6.49 -14.18 -2.83
N ALA A 237 7.07 -14.72 -3.90
CA ALA A 237 7.86 -15.94 -3.83
C ALA A 237 9.05 -15.79 -2.88
N HIS A 238 9.74 -14.64 -2.92
CA HIS A 238 10.85 -14.36 -2.02
C HIS A 238 10.45 -14.35 -0.54
N LYS A 239 9.28 -13.76 -0.24
CA LYS A 239 8.77 -13.66 1.13
C LYS A 239 8.22 -14.99 1.65
N TRP A 240 7.54 -15.74 0.80
CA TRP A 240 6.90 -17.02 1.13
C TRP A 240 7.30 -18.10 0.11
N PRO A 241 8.50 -18.68 0.24
CA PRO A 241 9.01 -19.66 -0.72
C PRO A 241 8.34 -21.02 -0.52
N LEU A 242 7.23 -21.23 -1.25
CA LEU A 242 6.41 -22.43 -1.24
C LEU A 242 6.42 -23.09 -2.63
N LYS A 243 6.11 -24.40 -2.71
CA LYS A 243 5.99 -25.12 -3.99
C LYS A 243 4.97 -24.49 -4.94
N GLU A 244 3.91 -23.89 -4.41
CA GLU A 244 2.92 -23.15 -5.21
C GLU A 244 3.52 -21.88 -5.83
N THR A 245 4.32 -21.13 -5.05
CA THR A 245 5.00 -19.93 -5.54
C THR A 245 6.12 -20.25 -6.53
N GLU A 246 6.70 -21.46 -6.48
CA GLU A 246 7.64 -21.93 -7.50
C GLU A 246 6.99 -22.03 -8.88
N LYS A 247 5.75 -22.54 -8.95
CA LYS A 247 4.97 -22.56 -10.19
C LYS A 247 4.70 -21.15 -10.71
N LEU A 248 4.41 -20.19 -9.82
CA LEU A 248 4.21 -18.78 -10.18
C LEU A 248 5.49 -18.17 -10.75
N VAL A 249 6.64 -18.46 -10.15
CA VAL A 249 7.94 -17.99 -10.63
C VAL A 249 8.27 -18.56 -12.01
N ASN A 250 8.04 -19.85 -12.25
CA ASN A 250 8.23 -20.44 -13.58
C ASN A 250 7.31 -19.80 -14.64
N LEU A 251 6.05 -19.49 -14.27
CA LEU A 251 5.14 -18.75 -15.15
C LEU A 251 5.65 -17.32 -15.42
N ALA A 252 6.14 -16.63 -14.40
CA ALA A 252 6.74 -15.30 -14.55
C ALA A 252 7.98 -15.33 -15.45
N LEU A 253 8.88 -16.31 -15.28
CA LEU A 253 10.05 -16.50 -16.17
C LEU A 253 9.64 -16.76 -17.63
N HIS A 254 8.55 -17.50 -17.86
CA HIS A 254 8.00 -17.66 -19.20
C HIS A 254 7.58 -16.32 -19.80
N ARG A 255 6.93 -15.45 -19.02
CA ARG A 255 6.55 -14.10 -19.45
C ARG A 255 7.74 -13.21 -19.76
N VAL A 256 8.82 -13.31 -18.99
CA VAL A 256 10.08 -12.60 -19.30
C VAL A 256 10.67 -13.08 -20.62
N ARG A 257 10.67 -14.40 -20.87
CA ARG A 257 11.15 -14.96 -22.14
C ARG A 257 10.31 -14.51 -23.34
N GLU A 258 8.98 -14.48 -23.19
CA GLU A 258 8.09 -13.95 -24.22
C GLU A 258 8.41 -12.48 -24.54
N ALA A 259 8.61 -11.65 -23.51
CA ALA A 259 8.99 -10.24 -23.68
C ALA A 259 10.35 -10.09 -24.38
N ALA A 260 11.31 -10.98 -24.09
CA ALA A 260 12.60 -11.05 -24.79
C ALA A 260 12.44 -11.39 -26.26
N SER A 261 11.60 -12.37 -26.59
CA SER A 261 11.34 -12.77 -27.98
C SER A 261 10.55 -11.73 -28.78
N SER A 262 9.77 -10.89 -28.12
CA SER A 262 9.04 -9.79 -28.75
C SER A 262 9.82 -8.46 -28.80
N ASP A 263 11.08 -8.43 -28.35
CA ASP A 263 11.93 -7.23 -28.23
C ASP A 263 11.26 -6.07 -27.45
N ASP A 264 10.48 -6.40 -26.40
CA ASP A 264 9.88 -5.37 -25.53
C ASP A 264 10.87 -4.92 -24.44
N ARG A 265 11.80 -4.05 -24.86
CA ARG A 265 12.89 -3.55 -24.00
C ARG A 265 12.40 -2.82 -22.77
N THR A 266 11.26 -2.13 -22.87
CA THR A 266 10.68 -1.37 -21.75
C THR A 266 10.25 -2.30 -20.62
N SER A 267 9.50 -3.34 -20.95
CA SER A 267 9.06 -4.36 -20.00
C SER A 267 10.24 -5.17 -19.43
N LEU A 268 11.23 -5.50 -20.26
CA LEU A 268 12.43 -6.21 -19.81
C LEU A 268 13.21 -5.40 -18.77
N ARG A 269 13.40 -4.10 -19.00
CA ARG A 269 14.10 -3.22 -18.06
C ARG A 269 13.42 -3.19 -16.69
N GLU A 270 12.10 -3.24 -16.66
CA GLU A 270 11.33 -3.31 -15.42
C GLU A 270 11.43 -4.68 -14.74
N MET A 271 11.43 -5.78 -15.50
CA MET A 271 11.44 -7.14 -14.96
C MET A 271 12.83 -7.63 -14.51
N ILE A 272 13.92 -7.23 -15.18
CA ILE A 272 15.28 -7.75 -14.91
C ILE A 272 15.70 -7.65 -13.43
N PRO A 273 15.46 -6.53 -12.70
CA PRO A 273 15.88 -6.39 -11.31
C PRO A 273 15.30 -7.45 -10.36
N ILE A 274 14.17 -8.09 -10.69
CA ILE A 274 13.55 -9.14 -9.84
C ILE A 274 14.15 -10.53 -10.07
N LEU A 275 14.80 -10.76 -11.21
CA LEU A 275 15.30 -12.06 -11.62
C LEU A 275 16.35 -12.64 -10.64
N PRO A 276 17.32 -11.87 -10.12
CA PRO A 276 18.26 -12.39 -9.12
C PRO A 276 17.56 -12.81 -7.83
N ILE A 277 16.51 -12.09 -7.44
CA ILE A 277 15.72 -12.40 -6.25
C ILE A 277 14.98 -13.73 -6.45
N MET A 278 14.35 -13.93 -7.60
CA MET A 278 13.66 -15.18 -7.95
C MET A 278 14.63 -16.37 -7.98
N ALA A 279 15.79 -16.21 -8.63
CA ALA A 279 16.83 -17.23 -8.71
C ALA A 279 17.37 -17.65 -7.33
N ALA A 280 17.54 -16.70 -6.40
CA ALA A 280 18.09 -16.96 -5.08
C ALA A 280 17.06 -17.49 -4.05
N THR A 281 15.77 -17.52 -4.38
CA THR A 281 14.69 -17.80 -3.43
C THR A 281 14.53 -19.28 -3.11
N PHE A 282 14.39 -20.14 -4.12
CA PHE A 282 14.11 -21.57 -3.93
C PHE A 282 15.31 -22.42 -3.50
N PRO A 283 16.56 -22.10 -3.89
CA PRO A 283 17.72 -22.83 -3.37
C PRO A 283 17.81 -22.82 -1.83
N ARG A 284 17.23 -21.81 -1.18
CA ARG A 284 17.19 -21.66 0.29
C ARG A 284 16.26 -22.64 0.99
N THR A 285 15.28 -23.22 0.28
CA THR A 285 14.24 -24.06 0.89
C THR A 285 14.57 -25.55 0.87
N GLY A 286 15.71 -25.97 0.31
CA GLY A 286 16.11 -27.38 0.24
C GLY A 286 15.16 -28.26 -0.58
N LEU A 287 14.29 -27.65 -1.40
CA LEU A 287 13.42 -28.38 -2.32
C LEU A 287 14.29 -28.95 -3.44
N GLU A 288 14.23 -30.26 -3.66
CA GLU A 288 15.03 -30.99 -4.67
C GLU A 288 14.89 -30.44 -6.11
N GLY A 289 13.88 -29.60 -6.37
CA GLY A 289 13.62 -28.91 -7.64
C GLY A 289 14.01 -27.42 -7.68
N ALA A 290 14.87 -26.93 -6.78
CA ALA A 290 15.20 -25.51 -6.65
C ALA A 290 16.35 -25.00 -7.56
N VAL A 291 17.28 -25.87 -7.95
CA VAL A 291 18.37 -25.59 -8.91
C VAL A 291 17.88 -25.15 -10.32
N PRO A 292 16.78 -25.69 -10.88
CA PRO A 292 16.24 -25.32 -12.19
C PRO A 292 15.88 -23.84 -12.35
N VAL A 293 15.40 -23.15 -11.30
CA VAL A 293 14.95 -21.76 -11.42
C VAL A 293 16.14 -20.83 -11.68
N ALA A 294 17.24 -21.02 -10.94
CA ALA A 294 18.46 -20.26 -11.14
C ALA A 294 19.05 -20.51 -12.54
N GLU A 295 19.13 -21.77 -12.97
CA GLU A 295 19.61 -22.11 -14.32
C GLU A 295 18.73 -21.50 -15.43
N GLN A 296 17.41 -21.56 -15.28
CA GLN A 296 16.47 -20.97 -16.24
C GLN A 296 16.63 -19.45 -16.30
N THR A 297 16.82 -18.80 -15.15
CA THR A 297 17.02 -17.36 -15.08
C THR A 297 18.30 -16.95 -15.81
N VAL A 298 19.41 -17.65 -15.58
CA VAL A 298 20.68 -17.39 -16.28
C VAL A 298 20.54 -17.62 -17.79
N LYS A 299 19.87 -18.70 -18.21
CA LYS A 299 19.61 -18.96 -19.63
C LYS A 299 18.81 -17.83 -20.30
N ILE A 300 17.81 -17.28 -19.60
CA ILE A 300 17.02 -16.14 -20.09
C ILE A 300 17.88 -14.88 -20.18
N LEU A 301 18.70 -14.57 -19.18
CA LEU A 301 19.60 -13.40 -19.20
C LEU A 301 20.61 -13.49 -20.35
N VAL A 302 21.21 -14.66 -20.57
CA VAL A 302 22.13 -14.89 -21.70
C VAL A 302 21.42 -14.73 -23.04
N GLN A 303 20.18 -15.23 -23.16
CA GLN A 303 19.39 -15.07 -24.36
C GLN A 303 19.09 -13.58 -24.64
N ILE A 304 18.65 -12.83 -23.62
CA ILE A 304 18.38 -11.39 -23.75
C ILE A 304 19.65 -10.65 -24.19
N LYS A 305 20.81 -10.96 -23.60
CA LYS A 305 22.10 -10.35 -23.97
C LYS A 305 22.52 -10.64 -25.42
N PHE A 306 22.17 -11.81 -25.94
CA PHE A 306 22.50 -12.16 -27.33
C PHE A 306 21.56 -11.46 -28.32
N ASP A 307 20.25 -11.43 -28.02
CA ASP A 307 19.20 -10.92 -28.90
C ASP A 307 19.20 -9.37 -29.00
N THR A 308 19.87 -8.66 -28.09
CA THR A 308 19.81 -7.19 -27.95
C THR A 308 20.88 -6.39 -28.73
N SER A 309 21.76 -7.08 -29.46
CA SER A 309 23.00 -6.58 -30.08
C SER A 309 22.87 -5.62 -31.30
N THR A 310 21.86 -4.73 -31.33
CA THR A 310 21.55 -3.90 -32.51
C THR A 310 21.28 -2.40 -32.27
N ALA A 311 21.40 -1.83 -31.06
CA ALA A 311 21.08 -0.41 -30.82
C ALA A 311 21.90 0.28 -29.69
N GLU A 312 22.85 1.13 -30.07
CA GLU A 312 23.99 1.60 -29.26
C GLU A 312 23.68 2.31 -27.91
N ASP A 313 22.61 3.12 -27.78
CA ASP A 313 22.39 3.95 -26.57
C ASP A 313 21.49 3.32 -25.48
N GLU A 314 20.50 2.50 -25.86
CA GLU A 314 19.65 1.78 -24.89
C GLU A 314 20.26 0.43 -24.47
N GLU A 315 21.19 -0.09 -25.26
CA GLU A 315 21.95 -1.31 -24.99
C GLU A 315 22.85 -1.16 -23.75
N GLU A 316 23.58 -0.04 -23.61
CA GLU A 316 24.50 0.15 -22.46
C GLU A 316 23.79 0.08 -21.09
N LYS A 317 22.56 0.61 -21.00
CA LYS A 317 21.77 0.56 -19.75
C LYS A 317 21.17 -0.82 -19.49
N LEU A 318 20.73 -1.52 -20.53
CA LEU A 318 20.14 -2.85 -20.40
C LEU A 318 21.22 -3.90 -20.10
N ASP A 319 22.35 -3.81 -20.77
CA ASP A 319 23.52 -4.67 -20.54
C ASP A 319 24.09 -4.48 -19.14
N GLY A 320 24.17 -3.24 -18.64
CA GLY A 320 24.54 -2.96 -17.26
C GLY A 320 23.63 -3.67 -16.25
N LEU A 321 22.31 -3.66 -16.48
CA LEU A 321 21.35 -4.37 -15.62
C LEU A 321 21.47 -5.89 -15.72
N ILE A 322 21.74 -6.42 -16.92
CA ILE A 322 21.95 -7.85 -17.13
C ILE A 322 23.22 -8.31 -16.41
N ASP A 323 24.31 -7.57 -16.53
CA ASP A 323 25.59 -7.90 -15.90
C ASP A 323 25.50 -7.80 -14.37
N GLU A 324 24.81 -6.79 -13.85
CA GLU A 324 24.50 -6.68 -12.41
C GLU A 324 23.64 -7.87 -11.94
N ALA A 325 22.61 -8.23 -12.71
CA ALA A 325 21.74 -9.37 -12.39
C ALA A 325 22.50 -10.70 -12.41
N MET A 326 23.35 -10.95 -13.41
CA MET A 326 24.19 -12.15 -13.49
C MET A 326 25.16 -12.21 -12.31
N THR A 327 25.83 -11.10 -11.98
CA THR A 327 26.75 -11.01 -10.84
C THR A 327 26.02 -11.33 -9.53
N ALA A 328 24.86 -10.72 -9.30
CA ALA A 328 24.04 -10.95 -8.11
C ALA A 328 23.56 -12.41 -7.99
N ILE A 329 23.27 -13.08 -9.12
CA ILE A 329 22.94 -14.51 -9.15
C ILE A 329 24.17 -15.34 -8.79
N MET A 330 25.32 -15.07 -9.42
CA MET A 330 26.56 -15.83 -9.19
C MET A 330 27.00 -15.74 -7.72
N GLU A 331 27.05 -14.54 -7.14
CA GLU A 331 27.39 -14.34 -5.73
C GLU A 331 26.46 -15.13 -4.80
N ARG A 332 25.14 -15.07 -5.03
CA ARG A 332 24.17 -15.78 -4.19
C ARG A 332 24.20 -17.29 -4.37
N VAL A 333 24.39 -17.79 -5.59
CA VAL A 333 24.49 -19.22 -5.87
C VAL A 333 25.79 -19.80 -5.28
N LEU A 334 26.91 -19.09 -5.40
CA LEU A 334 28.19 -19.50 -4.79
C LEU A 334 28.10 -19.57 -3.26
N LEU A 335 27.49 -18.56 -2.63
CA LEU A 335 27.23 -18.55 -1.18
C LEU A 335 26.35 -19.75 -0.74
N LEU A 336 25.37 -20.13 -1.55
CA LEU A 336 24.49 -21.28 -1.27
C LEU A 336 25.18 -22.64 -1.45
N GLN A 337 26.24 -22.71 -2.26
CA GLN A 337 27.06 -23.91 -2.44
C GLN A 337 28.15 -24.06 -1.37
N GLY A 338 28.24 -23.13 -0.41
CA GLY A 338 29.26 -23.16 0.65
C GLY A 338 30.68 -22.88 0.15
N VAL A 339 30.82 -22.36 -1.08
CA VAL A 339 32.09 -21.88 -1.61
C VAL A 339 32.26 -20.45 -1.09
N ALA A 340 33.16 -20.27 -0.13
CA ALA A 340 33.54 -18.95 0.34
C ALA A 340 34.13 -18.16 -0.84
N VAL A 341 33.58 -16.96 -1.09
CA VAL A 341 34.08 -15.99 -2.09
C VAL A 341 35.45 -15.48 -1.65
#